data_AF-A0A2V4HJS1-F1
#
_entry.id   AF-A0A2V4HJS1-F1
#
_cell.length_a   1.000
_cell.length_b   1.000
_cell.length_c   1.000
_cell.angle_alpha   90.00
_cell.angle_beta   90.00
_cell.angle_gamma   90.00
#
_symmetry.space_group_name_H-M   'P 1'
#
loop_
_entity.id
_entity.type
_entity.pdbx_description
1 polymer ?
#
loop_
_entity_poly.entity_id
_entity_poly.type
_entity_poly.pdbx_seq_one_letter_code
_entity_poly.pdbx_strand_id
1 'polypeptide(L)'
;MIPATALASSGASSISVSPSTVSIPAGSSSTISYSVKLVSGSTWGTSISATAPSGITVTFSDSSGDPPFSGTATIIVGKTVSPGTYTIQLSASGDDPSTSPTTVTVDVTNATVSPPSPPPVTPAVHVNYVPFVIGGLSIGLFIVFIVLFSVFFSGYAPIVRSASFIITAALALYLIIFDRILFTAAYYHWLGLVVYLVLSVAMFLMSLFGSTSMRRLSLYALAGGNTLLGLLMISDAVAGLPVSSLAGVTKNVGWNYLFGFGTTSISTISISLAFTLLLIFTGIYAGSSLASARSGKR
;
A
#
# COMPACT_ATOMS: atom_id res chain seq x y z
N MET A 1 38.04 28.03 54.07
CA MET A 1 37.16 27.11 53.31
C MET A 1 35.79 27.18 53.94
N ILE A 2 34.84 27.79 53.25
CA ILE A 2 33.45 27.89 53.71
C ILE A 2 32.79 26.54 53.43
N PRO A 3 32.07 25.90 54.37
CA PRO A 3 31.37 24.67 54.08
C PRO A 3 30.24 24.98 53.08
N ALA A 4 30.16 24.19 52.01
CA ALA A 4 29.00 24.20 51.13
C ALA A 4 27.79 23.75 51.95
N THR A 5 26.99 24.71 52.41
CA THR A 5 25.63 24.46 52.88
C THR A 5 24.86 23.84 51.72
N ALA A 6 24.56 22.55 51.83
CA ALA A 6 23.62 21.88 50.96
C ALA A 6 22.33 22.71 50.96
N LEU A 7 21.94 23.22 49.78
CA LEU A 7 20.64 23.85 49.59
C LEU A 7 19.59 22.83 50.03
N ALA A 8 18.78 23.19 51.03
CA ALA A 8 17.64 22.38 51.41
C ALA A 8 16.70 22.29 50.20
N SER A 9 16.23 21.08 49.88
CA SER A 9 15.23 20.82 48.85
C SER A 9 14.07 21.83 48.97
N SER A 10 13.78 22.60 47.93
CA SER A 10 12.72 23.61 47.94
C SER A 10 11.33 23.05 47.65
N GLY A 11 11.23 21.80 47.20
CA GLY A 11 9.96 21.14 46.90
C GLY A 11 9.90 19.69 47.35
N ALA A 12 8.74 19.06 47.13
CA ALA A 12 8.53 17.64 47.30
C ALA A 12 7.66 17.11 46.17
N SER A 13 8.01 15.95 45.63
CA SER A 13 7.28 15.30 44.53
C SER A 13 6.70 13.93 44.93
N SER A 14 5.78 13.43 44.13
CA SER A 14 5.18 12.10 44.26
C SER A 14 5.21 11.37 42.93
N ILE A 15 5.44 10.05 42.96
CA ILE A 15 5.48 9.21 41.77
C ILE A 15 4.28 8.26 41.80
N SER A 16 3.51 8.21 40.73
CA SER A 16 2.49 7.19 40.50
C SER A 16 2.88 6.29 39.32
N VAL A 17 2.49 5.02 39.39
CA VAL A 17 2.79 4.00 38.37
C VAL A 17 1.53 3.22 38.00
N SER A 18 1.44 2.78 36.76
CA SER A 18 0.35 1.92 36.29
C SER A 18 0.82 1.00 35.15
N PRO A 19 0.66 -0.33 35.28
CA PRO A 19 0.24 -1.06 36.48
C PRO A 19 1.34 -1.06 37.58
N SER A 20 0.95 -1.25 38.84
CA SER A 20 1.89 -1.40 39.97
C SER A 20 2.45 -2.81 40.13
N THR A 21 1.85 -3.80 39.45
CA THR A 21 2.28 -5.19 39.43
C THR A 21 2.32 -5.69 38.00
N VAL A 22 3.41 -6.37 37.61
CA VAL A 22 3.61 -6.93 36.27
C VAL A 22 4.19 -8.33 36.36
N SER A 23 3.71 -9.25 35.51
CA SER A 23 4.29 -10.59 35.38
C SER A 23 5.20 -10.63 34.16
N ILE A 24 6.46 -11.05 34.34
CA ILE A 24 7.48 -11.06 33.28
C ILE A 24 8.23 -12.40 33.31
N PRO A 25 8.22 -13.20 32.22
CA PRO A 25 9.05 -14.40 32.15
C PRO A 25 10.55 -14.06 32.23
N ALA A 26 11.35 -14.93 32.87
CA ALA A 26 12.80 -14.77 32.88
C ALA A 26 13.36 -14.71 31.44
N GLY A 27 14.16 -13.67 31.14
CA GLY A 27 14.69 -13.40 29.80
C GLY A 27 13.85 -12.48 28.92
N SER A 28 12.72 -11.96 29.41
CA SER A 28 11.81 -11.07 28.70
C SER A 28 11.79 -9.66 29.31
N SER A 29 11.01 -8.76 28.71
CA SER A 29 10.78 -7.40 29.20
C SER A 29 9.30 -7.02 29.18
N SER A 30 8.92 -6.06 30.01
CA SER A 30 7.58 -5.45 29.99
C SER A 30 7.68 -3.96 30.33
N THR A 31 6.61 -3.21 30.11
CA THR A 31 6.57 -1.76 30.28
C THR A 31 5.49 -1.34 31.25
N ILE A 32 5.78 -0.31 32.05
CA ILE A 32 4.81 0.37 32.92
C ILE A 32 4.82 1.88 32.63
N SER A 33 3.71 2.56 32.89
CA SER A 33 3.65 4.02 32.84
C SER A 33 4.00 4.61 34.19
N TYR A 34 4.73 5.73 34.23
CA TYR A 34 4.96 6.52 35.44
C TYR A 34 4.55 7.99 35.25
N SER A 35 4.17 8.64 36.34
CA SER A 35 3.89 10.08 36.40
C SER A 35 4.47 10.66 37.68
N VAL A 36 5.18 11.78 37.55
CA VAL A 36 5.74 12.54 38.66
C VAL A 36 4.92 13.83 38.82
N LYS A 37 4.50 14.13 40.04
CA LYS A 37 3.71 15.33 40.37
C LYS A 37 4.31 16.07 41.55
N LEU A 38 4.37 17.39 41.45
CA LEU A 38 4.72 18.25 42.58
C LEU A 38 3.64 18.17 43.66
N VAL A 39 4.07 17.96 44.90
CA VAL A 39 3.22 17.93 46.10
C VAL A 39 3.28 19.28 46.81
N SER A 40 4.46 19.90 46.92
CA SER A 40 4.66 21.21 47.55
C SER A 40 5.94 21.88 47.06
N GLY A 41 6.02 23.21 47.22
CA GLY A 41 7.21 24.01 46.92
C GLY A 41 7.34 24.44 45.46
N SER A 42 8.58 24.53 44.97
CA SER A 42 8.92 24.91 43.58
C SER A 42 9.69 23.79 42.89
N THR A 43 9.49 23.65 41.58
CA THR A 43 10.12 22.64 40.72
C THR A 43 11.41 23.18 40.13
N TRP A 44 12.50 22.44 40.30
CA TRP A 44 13.73 22.71 39.55
C TRP A 44 14.54 21.42 39.41
N GLY A 45 14.58 20.85 38.20
CA GLY A 45 15.53 19.80 37.83
C GLY A 45 15.34 18.48 38.58
N THR A 46 14.16 17.88 38.50
CA THR A 46 13.87 16.56 39.09
C THR A 46 14.41 15.45 38.21
N SER A 47 15.03 14.43 38.81
CA SER A 47 15.46 13.20 38.15
C SER A 47 14.77 11.98 38.75
N ILE A 48 14.33 11.04 37.91
CA ILE A 48 13.76 9.77 38.35
C ILE A 48 14.80 8.65 38.20
N SER A 49 14.88 7.80 39.22
CA SER A 49 15.78 6.65 39.26
C SER A 49 15.05 5.42 39.78
N ALA A 50 15.58 4.23 39.45
CA ALA A 50 15.06 2.96 39.93
C ALA A 50 16.17 2.15 40.61
N THR A 51 15.85 1.58 41.77
CA THR A 51 16.64 0.55 42.42
C THR A 51 15.96 -0.80 42.19
N ALA A 52 16.67 -1.72 41.54
CA ALA A 52 16.16 -3.05 41.20
C ALA A 52 17.12 -4.16 41.71
N PRO A 53 16.61 -5.36 42.01
CA PRO A 53 17.42 -6.53 42.34
C PRO A 53 18.36 -6.96 41.21
N SER A 54 19.42 -7.69 41.55
CA SER A 54 20.41 -8.17 40.58
C SER A 54 19.75 -8.98 39.45
N GLY A 55 20.07 -8.63 38.21
CA GLY A 55 19.51 -9.27 37.03
C GLY A 55 18.19 -8.66 36.53
N ILE A 56 17.64 -7.65 37.21
CA ILE A 56 16.52 -6.84 36.73
C ILE A 56 17.04 -5.43 36.43
N THR A 57 16.76 -4.92 35.23
CA THR A 57 17.16 -3.57 34.81
C THR A 57 15.92 -2.75 34.47
N VAL A 58 15.95 -1.46 34.79
CA VAL A 58 14.87 -0.52 34.49
C VAL A 58 15.42 0.65 33.69
N THR A 59 14.78 0.98 32.57
CA THR A 59 15.10 2.17 31.77
C THR A 59 13.86 3.05 31.64
N PHE A 60 14.06 4.36 31.58
CA PHE A 60 12.99 5.35 31.47
C PHE A 60 13.05 6.05 30.11
N SER A 61 11.89 6.38 29.54
CA SER A 61 11.83 7.23 28.34
C SER A 61 12.38 8.63 28.63
N ASP A 62 12.03 9.19 29.80
CA ASP A 62 12.40 10.54 30.22
C ASP A 62 12.86 10.51 31.69
N SER A 63 14.18 10.47 31.92
CA SER A 63 14.73 10.34 33.27
C SER A 63 14.79 11.64 34.07
N SER A 64 14.45 12.79 33.48
CA SER A 64 14.51 14.10 34.15
C SER A 64 13.56 15.11 33.55
N GLY A 65 13.06 16.04 34.37
CA GLY A 65 12.20 17.15 33.96
C GLY A 65 11.67 17.92 35.17
N ASP A 66 10.90 18.98 34.92
CA ASP A 66 10.19 19.70 35.98
C ASP A 66 8.77 19.14 36.12
N PRO A 67 8.31 18.76 37.33
CA PRO A 67 6.96 18.25 37.54
C PRO A 67 5.86 19.25 37.17
N PRO A 68 4.73 18.79 36.61
CA PRO A 68 4.43 17.39 36.33
C PRO A 68 5.08 16.90 35.02
N PHE A 69 5.64 15.69 35.05
CA PHE A 69 6.07 14.97 33.85
C PHE A 69 5.71 13.47 33.94
N SER A 70 5.75 12.77 32.81
CA SER A 70 5.35 11.37 32.71
C SER A 70 6.08 10.67 31.57
N GLY A 71 6.19 9.35 31.64
CA GLY A 71 6.82 8.55 30.60
C GLY A 71 6.56 7.06 30.76
N THR A 72 7.36 6.26 30.06
CA THR A 72 7.32 4.80 30.11
C THR A 72 8.59 4.25 30.74
N ALA A 73 8.45 3.34 31.71
CA ALA A 73 9.56 2.58 32.27
C ALA A 73 9.56 1.16 31.68
N THR A 74 10.68 0.75 31.10
CA THR A 74 10.90 -0.59 30.56
C THR A 74 11.67 -1.43 31.57
N ILE A 75 11.08 -2.54 32.00
CA ILE A 75 11.65 -3.48 32.96
C ILE A 75 12.14 -4.70 32.18
N ILE A 76 13.41 -5.04 32.32
CA ILE A 76 14.06 -6.16 31.65
C ILE A 76 14.51 -7.18 32.70
N VAL A 77 14.10 -8.44 32.56
CA VAL A 77 14.46 -9.53 33.47
C VAL A 77 15.48 -10.45 32.79
N GLY A 78 16.65 -10.60 33.41
CA GLY A 78 17.70 -11.49 32.92
C GLY A 78 17.29 -12.97 32.91
N LYS A 79 17.83 -13.74 31.97
CA LYS A 79 17.52 -15.18 31.81
C LYS A 79 17.84 -16.05 33.03
N THR A 80 18.78 -15.61 33.87
CA THR A 80 19.25 -16.33 35.05
C THR A 80 18.49 -15.97 36.32
N VAL A 81 17.54 -15.03 36.26
CA VAL A 81 16.71 -14.66 37.41
C VAL A 81 15.75 -15.81 37.69
N SER A 82 15.77 -16.32 38.92
CA SER A 82 14.87 -17.40 39.32
C SER A 82 13.41 -16.91 39.38
N PRO A 83 12.43 -17.79 39.11
CA PRO A 83 11.03 -17.45 39.30
C PRO A 83 10.74 -17.00 40.74
N GLY A 84 9.92 -15.98 40.91
CA GLY A 84 9.60 -15.40 42.19
C GLY A 84 9.18 -13.93 42.10
N THR A 85 8.78 -13.36 43.24
CA THR A 85 8.34 -11.97 43.32
C THR A 85 9.49 -11.05 43.71
N TYR A 86 9.71 -10.02 42.89
CA TYR A 86 10.75 -9.01 43.07
C TYR A 86 10.12 -7.62 43.23
N THR A 87 10.77 -6.76 44.01
CA THR A 87 10.31 -5.38 44.21
C THR A 87 11.31 -4.41 43.62
N ILE A 88 10.82 -3.47 42.81
CA ILE A 88 11.57 -2.34 42.26
C ILE A 88 11.10 -1.08 42.98
N GLN A 89 12.03 -0.21 43.35
CA GLN A 89 11.76 1.07 44.00
C GLN A 89 12.11 2.24 43.08
N LEU A 90 11.13 3.09 42.79
CA LEU A 90 11.30 4.30 41.99
C LEU A 90 11.41 5.49 42.93
N SER A 91 12.41 6.34 42.75
CA SER A 91 12.65 7.54 43.57
C SER A 91 12.90 8.76 42.69
N ALA A 92 12.38 9.92 43.12
CA ALA A 92 12.69 11.21 42.54
C ALA A 92 13.76 11.91 43.40
N SER A 93 14.78 12.47 42.75
CA SER A 93 15.86 13.24 43.36
C SER A 93 16.01 14.59 42.65
N GLY A 94 16.77 15.51 43.25
CA GLY A 94 16.88 16.90 42.80
C GLY A 94 16.43 17.86 43.90
N ASP A 95 15.95 19.05 43.52
CA ASP A 95 15.49 20.07 44.47
C ASP A 95 14.09 19.79 45.03
N ASP A 96 13.37 18.83 44.43
CA ASP A 96 12.04 18.38 44.84
C ASP A 96 11.95 16.83 44.95
N PRO A 97 12.68 16.23 45.91
CA PRO A 97 12.73 14.78 46.06
C PRO A 97 11.37 14.16 46.43
N SER A 98 11.20 12.88 46.10
CA SER A 98 10.06 12.11 46.58
C SER A 98 10.22 11.77 48.07
N THR A 99 9.15 11.94 48.86
CA THR A 99 9.17 11.63 50.30
C THR A 99 9.34 10.14 50.61
N SER A 100 8.82 9.28 49.74
CA SER A 100 8.96 7.83 49.80
C SER A 100 9.11 7.25 48.39
N PRO A 101 9.88 6.16 48.23
CA PRO A 101 9.94 5.46 46.96
C PRO A 101 8.60 4.81 46.60
N THR A 102 8.24 4.87 45.32
CA THR A 102 7.07 4.16 44.78
C THR A 102 7.47 2.75 44.38
N THR A 103 6.72 1.75 44.85
CA THR A 103 7.03 0.34 44.64
C THR A 103 6.34 -0.22 43.40
N VAL A 104 7.07 -1.02 42.63
CA VAL A 104 6.56 -1.84 41.53
C VAL A 104 6.91 -3.29 41.83
N THR A 105 5.91 -4.16 41.77
CA THR A 105 6.06 -5.60 41.99
C THR A 105 6.21 -6.31 40.65
N VAL A 106 7.30 -7.07 40.50
CA VAL A 106 7.55 -7.89 39.32
C VAL A 106 7.45 -9.36 39.71
N ASP A 107 6.47 -10.05 39.15
CA ASP A 107 6.34 -11.50 39.31
C ASP A 107 7.08 -12.21 38.18
N VAL A 108 8.27 -12.73 38.49
CA VAL A 108 9.09 -13.44 37.52
C VAL A 108 8.59 -14.87 37.39
N THR A 109 8.14 -15.20 36.18
CA THR A 109 7.72 -16.57 35.86
C THR A 109 8.85 -17.33 35.17
N ASN A 110 8.77 -18.66 35.14
CA ASN A 110 9.72 -19.48 34.39
C ASN A 110 9.90 -18.93 32.98
N ALA A 111 11.14 -18.94 32.49
CA ALA A 111 11.41 -18.66 31.09
C ALA A 111 10.46 -19.50 30.26
N THR A 112 9.65 -18.85 29.43
CA THR A 112 8.81 -19.56 28.47
C THR A 112 9.76 -20.32 27.56
N VAL A 113 9.91 -21.63 27.79
CA VAL A 113 10.46 -22.53 26.79
C VAL A 113 9.48 -22.49 25.63
N SER A 114 9.71 -21.57 24.70
CA SER A 114 9.00 -21.61 23.43
C SER A 114 9.28 -23.00 22.86
N PRO A 115 8.24 -23.80 22.53
CA PRO A 115 8.47 -25.06 21.83
C PRO A 115 9.33 -24.75 20.59
N PRO A 116 10.18 -25.70 20.14
CA PRO A 116 10.95 -25.49 18.92
C PRO A 116 9.99 -24.98 17.85
N SER A 117 10.29 -23.79 17.34
CA SER A 117 9.44 -23.16 16.33
C SER A 117 9.18 -24.22 15.25
N PRO A 118 7.92 -24.52 14.89
CA PRO A 118 7.67 -25.41 13.75
C PRO A 118 8.54 -24.92 12.59
N PRO A 119 9.15 -25.83 11.80
CA PRO A 119 10.00 -25.43 10.68
C PRO A 119 9.26 -24.33 9.92
N PRO A 120 9.92 -23.23 9.51
CA PRO A 120 9.25 -22.07 8.93
C PRO A 120 8.24 -22.58 7.92
N VAL A 121 6.96 -22.52 8.27
CA VAL A 121 5.92 -22.86 7.33
C VAL A 121 5.93 -21.63 6.46
N THR A 122 6.71 -21.67 5.38
CA THR A 122 6.63 -20.66 4.32
C THR A 122 5.15 -20.55 4.04
N PRO A 123 4.50 -19.41 4.35
CA PRO A 123 3.07 -19.29 4.12
C PRO A 123 2.86 -19.73 2.68
N ALA A 124 1.95 -20.69 2.45
CA ALA A 124 1.62 -21.10 1.10
C ALA A 124 1.30 -19.80 0.36
N VAL A 125 2.18 -19.40 -0.57
CA VAL A 125 2.01 -18.15 -1.29
C VAL A 125 0.73 -18.34 -2.06
N HIS A 126 -0.35 -17.74 -1.57
CA HIS A 126 -1.62 -17.74 -2.27
C HIS A 126 -1.41 -16.91 -3.54
N VAL A 127 -1.04 -17.60 -4.62
CA VAL A 127 -0.93 -16.98 -5.93
C VAL A 127 -2.34 -16.66 -6.37
N ASN A 128 -2.67 -15.38 -6.37
CA ASN A 128 -3.95 -14.94 -6.89
C ASN A 128 -3.96 -15.11 -8.42
N TYR A 129 -4.64 -16.16 -8.89
CA TYR A 129 -4.73 -16.48 -10.31
C TYR A 129 -5.79 -15.68 -11.06
N VAL A 130 -6.68 -14.97 -10.35
CA VAL A 130 -7.80 -14.24 -10.95
C VAL A 130 -7.35 -13.28 -12.07
N PRO A 131 -6.30 -12.46 -11.89
CA PRO A 131 -5.87 -11.53 -12.94
C PRO A 131 -5.37 -12.23 -14.20
N PHE A 132 -4.73 -13.40 -14.06
CA PHE A 132 -4.21 -14.17 -15.19
C PHE A 132 -5.33 -14.86 -15.97
N VAL A 133 -6.33 -15.40 -15.28
CA VAL A 133 -7.48 -16.03 -15.94
C VAL A 133 -8.28 -14.99 -16.71
N ILE A 134 -8.62 -13.86 -16.07
CA ILE A 134 -9.41 -12.81 -16.73
C ILE A 134 -8.61 -12.16 -17.86
N GLY A 135 -7.36 -11.80 -17.63
CA GLY A 135 -6.52 -11.21 -18.66
C GLY A 135 -6.28 -12.18 -19.82
N GLY A 136 -6.02 -13.46 -19.55
CA GLY A 136 -5.86 -14.49 -20.58
C GLY A 136 -7.10 -14.68 -21.45
N LEU A 137 -8.29 -14.74 -20.84
CA LEU A 137 -9.55 -14.79 -21.58
C LEU A 137 -9.78 -13.53 -22.41
N SER A 138 -9.47 -12.35 -21.87
CA SER A 138 -9.61 -11.06 -22.55
C SER A 138 -8.70 -10.94 -23.77
N ILE A 139 -7.46 -11.43 -23.65
CA ILE A 139 -6.50 -11.51 -24.76
C ILE A 139 -6.99 -12.48 -25.84
N GLY A 140 -7.49 -13.65 -25.43
CA GLY A 140 -8.11 -14.61 -26.34
C GLY A 140 -9.27 -13.97 -27.12
N LEU A 141 -10.18 -13.28 -26.42
CA LEU A 141 -11.30 -12.58 -27.04
C LEU A 141 -10.84 -11.44 -27.96
N PHE A 142 -9.82 -10.67 -27.60
CA PHE A 142 -9.23 -9.65 -28.47
C PHE A 142 -8.78 -10.24 -29.81
N ILE A 143 -8.00 -11.32 -29.79
CA ILE A 143 -7.50 -11.98 -31.00
C ILE A 143 -8.65 -12.57 -31.81
N VAL A 144 -9.55 -13.32 -31.15
CA VAL A 144 -10.70 -13.95 -31.80
C VAL A 144 -11.60 -12.89 -32.44
N PHE A 145 -11.90 -11.80 -31.76
CA PHE A 145 -12.77 -10.75 -32.28
C PHE A 145 -12.16 -9.94 -33.40
N ILE A 146 -10.84 -9.71 -33.41
CA ILE A 146 -10.17 -9.14 -34.61
C ILE A 146 -10.48 -10.00 -35.83
N VAL A 147 -10.23 -11.31 -35.75
CA VAL A 147 -10.42 -12.23 -36.89
C VAL A 147 -11.90 -12.34 -37.24
N LEU A 148 -12.75 -12.57 -36.24
CA LEU A 148 -14.18 -12.79 -36.39
C LEU A 148 -14.85 -11.61 -37.09
N PHE A 149 -14.63 -10.39 -36.60
CA PHE A 149 -15.24 -9.18 -37.17
C PHE A 149 -14.56 -8.69 -38.45
N SER A 150 -13.31 -9.11 -38.73
CA SER A 150 -12.64 -8.85 -40.01
C SER A 150 -13.16 -9.70 -41.17
N VAL A 151 -13.64 -10.91 -40.89
CA VAL A 151 -13.94 -11.93 -41.91
C VAL A 151 -15.43 -12.25 -42.00
N PHE A 152 -16.06 -12.59 -40.88
CA PHE A 152 -17.39 -13.22 -40.88
C PHE A 152 -18.54 -12.22 -40.77
N PHE A 153 -18.33 -11.06 -40.15
CA PHE A 153 -19.36 -10.04 -39.93
C PHE A 153 -19.26 -8.82 -40.86
N SER A 154 -18.69 -9.01 -42.05
CA SER A 154 -18.39 -7.90 -42.98
C SER A 154 -19.62 -7.08 -43.41
N GLY A 155 -20.79 -7.71 -43.53
CA GLY A 155 -22.05 -7.01 -43.88
C GLY A 155 -22.54 -6.02 -42.83
N TYR A 156 -22.23 -6.25 -41.55
CA TYR A 156 -22.61 -5.38 -40.43
C TYR A 156 -21.47 -4.45 -39.97
N ALA A 157 -20.33 -4.52 -40.65
CA ALA A 157 -19.10 -3.85 -40.25
C ALA A 157 -19.26 -2.34 -39.97
N PRO A 158 -20.02 -1.54 -40.75
CA PRO A 158 -20.18 -0.11 -40.46
C PRO A 158 -20.90 0.16 -39.13
N ILE A 159 -21.94 -0.62 -38.81
CA ILE A 159 -22.74 -0.44 -37.59
C ILE A 159 -21.92 -0.88 -36.38
N VAL A 160 -21.30 -2.07 -36.46
CA VAL A 160 -20.44 -2.61 -35.40
C VAL A 160 -19.27 -1.68 -35.12
N ARG A 161 -18.66 -1.11 -36.16
CA ARG A 161 -17.58 -0.13 -36.05
C ARG A 161 -18.02 1.10 -35.26
N SER A 162 -19.16 1.70 -35.62
CA SER A 162 -19.68 2.88 -34.93
C SER A 162 -20.00 2.60 -33.46
N ALA A 163 -20.62 1.46 -33.16
CA ALA A 163 -20.89 1.06 -31.78
C ALA A 163 -19.58 0.85 -30.98
N SER A 164 -18.60 0.19 -31.58
CA SER A 164 -17.31 -0.06 -30.94
C SER A 164 -16.50 1.22 -30.75
N PHE A 165 -16.60 2.19 -31.66
CA PHE A 165 -16.02 3.53 -31.46
C PHE A 165 -16.60 4.21 -30.22
N ILE A 166 -17.94 4.24 -30.07
CA ILE A 166 -18.59 4.88 -28.93
C ILE A 166 -18.12 4.24 -27.61
N ILE A 167 -18.11 2.90 -27.57
CA ILE A 167 -17.72 2.16 -26.37
C ILE A 167 -16.23 2.38 -26.05
N THR A 168 -15.33 2.22 -27.03
CA THR A 168 -13.89 2.42 -26.81
C THR A 168 -13.55 3.87 -26.44
N ALA A 169 -14.21 4.86 -27.05
CA ALA A 169 -14.02 6.27 -26.70
C ALA A 169 -14.50 6.56 -25.27
N ALA A 170 -15.65 6.03 -24.86
CA ALA A 170 -16.17 6.18 -23.50
C ALA A 170 -15.25 5.54 -22.46
N LEU A 171 -14.74 4.33 -22.73
CA LEU A 171 -13.82 3.62 -21.84
C LEU A 171 -12.46 4.35 -21.74
N ALA A 172 -11.92 4.82 -22.87
CA ALA A 172 -10.69 5.60 -22.87
C ALA A 172 -10.86 6.90 -22.08
N LEU A 173 -11.96 7.63 -22.30
CA LEU A 173 -12.26 8.86 -21.57
C LEU A 173 -12.45 8.58 -20.07
N TYR A 174 -13.13 7.50 -19.71
CA TYR A 174 -13.29 7.08 -18.32
C TYR A 174 -11.93 6.86 -17.64
N LEU A 175 -11.03 6.11 -18.27
CA LEU A 175 -9.68 5.87 -17.73
C LEU A 175 -8.86 7.16 -17.64
N ILE A 176 -8.93 8.04 -18.65
CA ILE A 176 -8.25 9.34 -18.64
C ILE A 176 -8.70 10.22 -17.45
N ILE A 177 -9.99 10.22 -17.14
CA ILE A 177 -10.58 11.10 -16.11
C ILE A 177 -10.46 10.52 -14.70
N PHE A 178 -10.75 9.24 -14.54
CA PHE A 178 -10.97 8.61 -13.23
C PHE A 178 -9.78 7.76 -12.75
N ASP A 179 -8.90 7.31 -13.65
CA ASP A 179 -7.72 6.57 -13.23
C ASP A 179 -6.60 7.51 -12.76
N ARG A 180 -6.56 7.74 -11.45
CA ARG A 180 -5.51 8.56 -10.82
C ARG A 180 -4.14 7.90 -10.90
N ILE A 181 -4.06 6.58 -10.84
CA ILE A 181 -2.80 5.83 -10.87
C ILE A 181 -2.20 5.91 -12.28
N LEU A 182 -3.03 5.81 -13.31
CA LEU A 182 -2.59 6.00 -14.70
C LEU A 182 -1.93 7.38 -14.87
N PHE A 183 -2.54 8.43 -14.32
CA PHE A 183 -2.02 9.80 -14.42
C PHE A 183 -0.73 10.03 -13.62
N THR A 184 -0.66 9.53 -12.38
CA THR A 184 0.47 9.84 -11.47
C THR A 184 1.64 8.88 -11.60
N ALA A 185 1.38 7.60 -11.81
CA ALA A 185 2.39 6.54 -11.81
C ALA A 185 2.73 6.02 -13.21
N ALA A 186 1.87 6.26 -14.20
CA ALA A 186 2.04 5.77 -15.58
C ALA A 186 1.77 6.88 -16.61
N TYR A 187 2.34 8.07 -16.38
CA TYR A 187 2.03 9.28 -17.16
C TYR A 187 2.16 9.10 -18.69
N TYR A 188 3.16 8.35 -19.16
CA TYR A 188 3.31 8.08 -20.59
C TYR A 188 2.20 7.20 -21.16
N HIS A 189 1.67 6.24 -20.37
CA HIS A 189 0.49 5.46 -20.75
C HIS A 189 -0.76 6.32 -20.78
N TRP A 190 -0.93 7.21 -19.80
CA TRP A 190 -2.02 8.19 -19.79
C TRP A 190 -1.99 9.07 -21.05
N LEU A 191 -0.82 9.64 -21.36
CA LEU A 191 -0.63 10.46 -22.56
C LEU A 191 -0.86 9.65 -23.84
N GLY A 192 -0.36 8.41 -23.91
CA GLY A 192 -0.60 7.50 -25.01
C GLY A 192 -2.08 7.24 -25.24
N LEU A 193 -2.86 7.08 -24.17
CA LEU A 193 -4.32 6.90 -24.24
C LEU A 193 -5.04 8.16 -24.71
N VAL A 194 -4.59 9.35 -24.29
CA VAL A 194 -5.10 10.65 -24.79
C VAL A 194 -4.83 10.80 -26.29
N VAL A 195 -3.59 10.54 -26.73
CA VAL A 195 -3.21 10.59 -28.14
C VAL A 195 -4.01 9.60 -28.97
N TYR A 196 -4.16 8.36 -28.47
CA TYR A 196 -5.02 7.35 -29.09
C TYR A 196 -6.46 7.86 -29.24
N LEU A 197 -7.07 8.43 -28.19
CA LEU A 197 -8.45 8.91 -28.23
C LEU A 197 -8.62 10.02 -29.28
N VAL A 198 -7.72 11.01 -29.29
CA VAL A 198 -7.77 12.12 -30.25
C VAL A 198 -7.63 11.61 -31.69
N LEU A 199 -6.65 10.75 -31.95
CA LEU A 199 -6.44 10.18 -33.28
C LEU A 199 -7.60 9.28 -33.70
N SER A 200 -8.15 8.48 -32.79
CA SER A 200 -9.31 7.62 -33.04
C SER A 200 -10.54 8.43 -33.41
N VAL A 201 -10.83 9.53 -32.70
CA VAL A 201 -11.92 10.46 -33.04
C VAL A 201 -11.71 11.08 -34.42
N ALA A 202 -10.51 11.61 -34.70
CA ALA A 202 -10.20 12.23 -35.97
C ALA A 202 -10.36 11.25 -37.16
N MET A 203 -9.82 10.03 -37.02
CA MET A 203 -9.92 9.00 -38.05
C MET A 203 -11.35 8.47 -38.18
N PHE A 204 -12.11 8.38 -37.10
CA PHE A 204 -13.52 8.01 -37.14
C PHE A 204 -14.35 9.02 -37.93
N LEU A 205 -14.21 10.33 -37.63
CA LEU A 205 -14.90 11.39 -38.39
C LEU A 205 -14.51 11.37 -39.88
N MET A 206 -13.23 11.18 -40.17
CA MET A 206 -12.74 11.04 -41.55
C MET A 206 -13.31 9.80 -42.25
N SER A 207 -13.59 8.71 -41.50
CA SER A 207 -14.24 7.51 -42.04
C SER A 207 -15.71 7.70 -42.42
N LEU A 208 -16.36 8.76 -41.89
CA LEU A 208 -17.75 9.10 -42.15
C LEU A 208 -17.88 10.14 -43.27
N PHE A 209 -17.07 11.20 -43.22
CA PHE A 209 -17.23 12.40 -44.05
C PHE A 209 -16.09 12.65 -45.03
N GLY A 210 -15.01 11.86 -44.98
CA GLY A 210 -13.86 12.03 -45.86
C GLY A 210 -14.15 11.63 -47.32
N SER A 211 -13.31 12.11 -48.23
CA SER A 211 -13.27 11.63 -49.61
C SER A 211 -13.00 10.12 -49.67
N THR A 212 -13.30 9.46 -50.78
CA THR A 212 -13.13 7.99 -50.92
C THR A 212 -11.74 7.50 -50.51
N SER A 213 -10.68 8.23 -50.89
CA SER A 213 -9.30 7.92 -50.51
C SER A 213 -9.04 8.11 -49.01
N MET A 214 -9.51 9.24 -48.44
CA MET A 214 -9.35 9.54 -47.02
C MET A 214 -10.13 8.58 -46.13
N ARG A 215 -11.37 8.25 -46.52
CA ARG A 215 -12.20 7.27 -45.84
C ARG A 215 -11.55 5.90 -45.80
N ARG A 216 -10.94 5.48 -46.91
CA ARG A 216 -10.24 4.19 -46.95
C ARG A 216 -8.98 4.19 -46.09
N LEU A 217 -8.19 5.26 -46.16
CA LEU A 217 -7.01 5.43 -45.31
C LEU A 217 -7.39 5.42 -43.82
N SER A 218 -8.43 6.16 -43.44
CA SER A 218 -8.85 6.25 -42.05
C SER A 218 -9.36 4.90 -41.52
N LEU A 219 -10.04 4.09 -42.33
CA LEU A 219 -10.45 2.74 -41.92
C LEU A 219 -9.26 1.81 -41.66
N TYR A 220 -8.19 1.88 -42.47
CA TYR A 220 -6.96 1.14 -42.18
C TYR A 220 -6.23 1.69 -40.95
N ALA A 221 -6.22 3.02 -40.78
CA ALA A 221 -5.63 3.65 -39.59
C ALA A 221 -6.38 3.26 -38.31
N LEU A 222 -7.71 3.20 -38.34
CA LEU A 222 -8.53 2.71 -37.23
C LEU A 222 -8.28 1.23 -36.95
N ALA A 223 -8.18 0.40 -38.00
CA ALA A 223 -7.84 -1.01 -37.85
C ALA A 223 -6.47 -1.18 -37.16
N GLY A 224 -5.43 -0.59 -37.75
CA GLY A 224 -4.06 -0.69 -37.25
C GLY A 224 -3.87 -0.05 -35.87
N GLY A 225 -4.46 1.13 -35.63
CA GLY A 225 -4.35 1.84 -34.36
C GLY A 225 -4.99 1.09 -33.20
N ASN A 226 -6.16 0.46 -33.41
CA ASN A 226 -6.80 -0.37 -32.39
C ASN A 226 -6.03 -1.67 -32.14
N THR A 227 -5.50 -2.31 -33.19
CA THR A 227 -4.61 -3.47 -33.04
C THR A 227 -3.37 -3.10 -32.24
N LEU A 228 -2.73 -1.97 -32.56
CA LEU A 228 -1.54 -1.49 -31.87
C LEU A 228 -1.84 -1.19 -30.39
N LEU A 229 -2.93 -0.50 -30.07
CA LEU A 229 -3.31 -0.24 -28.68
C LEU A 229 -3.49 -1.55 -27.91
N GLY A 230 -4.24 -2.52 -28.46
CA GLY A 230 -4.42 -3.82 -27.83
C GLY A 230 -3.08 -4.55 -27.58
N LEU A 231 -2.17 -4.53 -28.55
CA LEU A 231 -0.84 -5.12 -28.39
C LEU A 231 0.00 -4.42 -27.32
N LEU A 232 -0.07 -3.09 -27.23
CA LEU A 232 0.62 -2.33 -26.19
C LEU A 232 0.07 -2.66 -24.80
N MET A 233 -1.26 -2.73 -24.63
CA MET A 233 -1.88 -3.14 -23.38
C MET A 233 -1.47 -4.56 -22.95
N ILE A 234 -1.41 -5.49 -23.90
CA ILE A 234 -0.94 -6.86 -23.65
C ILE A 234 0.54 -6.86 -23.24
N SER A 235 1.35 -6.08 -23.94
CA SER A 235 2.78 -5.94 -23.65
C SER A 235 2.99 -5.37 -22.26
N ASP A 236 2.21 -4.38 -21.84
CA ASP A 236 2.24 -3.82 -20.49
C ASP A 236 1.83 -4.82 -19.41
N ALA A 237 0.81 -5.65 -19.67
CA ALA A 237 0.43 -6.71 -18.74
C ALA A 237 1.57 -7.72 -18.56
N VAL A 238 2.15 -8.20 -19.66
CA VAL A 238 3.18 -9.24 -19.67
C VAL A 238 4.52 -8.73 -19.14
N ALA A 239 4.95 -7.54 -19.56
CA ALA A 239 6.23 -6.95 -19.17
C ALA A 239 6.18 -6.22 -17.82
N GLY A 240 4.99 -6.07 -17.22
CA GLY A 240 4.83 -5.45 -15.91
C GLY A 240 4.97 -3.93 -15.93
N LEU A 241 4.30 -3.27 -16.88
CA LEU A 241 4.25 -1.81 -17.04
C LEU A 241 5.65 -1.14 -17.10
N PRO A 242 6.50 -1.52 -18.06
CA PRO A 242 7.93 -1.18 -18.07
C PRO A 242 8.23 0.33 -18.16
N VAL A 243 7.31 1.13 -18.68
CA VAL A 243 7.46 2.60 -18.80
C VAL A 243 6.67 3.38 -17.74
N SER A 244 6.28 2.71 -16.66
CA SER A 244 5.63 3.30 -15.48
C SER A 244 6.55 3.28 -14.26
N SER A 245 6.27 4.12 -13.28
CA SER A 245 6.91 4.03 -11.96
C SER A 245 6.44 2.82 -11.13
N LEU A 246 5.47 2.06 -11.63
CA LEU A 246 4.99 0.82 -11.01
C LEU A 246 5.83 -0.40 -11.43
N ALA A 247 6.73 -0.25 -12.40
CA ALA A 247 7.60 -1.32 -12.87
C ALA A 247 8.40 -1.92 -11.70
N GLY A 248 8.25 -3.23 -11.49
CA GLY A 248 8.96 -3.97 -10.44
C GLY A 248 8.48 -3.75 -9.00
N VAL A 249 7.44 -2.94 -8.76
CA VAL A 249 6.91 -2.69 -7.40
C VAL A 249 6.31 -3.95 -6.78
N THR A 250 5.64 -4.78 -7.58
CA THR A 250 5.17 -6.10 -7.18
C THR A 250 5.35 -7.11 -8.31
N LYS A 251 5.40 -8.40 -7.96
CA LYS A 251 5.39 -9.47 -8.97
C LYS A 251 4.10 -9.38 -9.78
N ASN A 252 4.22 -9.37 -11.11
CA ASN A 252 3.10 -9.32 -12.05
C ASN A 252 2.24 -8.04 -11.96
N VAL A 253 2.86 -6.90 -11.64
CA VAL A 253 2.17 -5.60 -11.48
C VAL A 253 1.28 -5.23 -12.67
N GLY A 254 1.67 -5.54 -13.91
CA GLY A 254 0.87 -5.27 -15.10
C GLY A 254 -0.44 -6.06 -15.13
N TRP A 255 -0.38 -7.36 -14.86
CA TRP A 255 -1.58 -8.20 -14.72
C TRP A 255 -2.49 -7.73 -13.60
N ASN A 256 -1.91 -7.44 -12.44
CA ASN A 256 -2.63 -6.98 -11.26
C ASN A 256 -3.31 -5.62 -11.49
N TYR A 257 -2.70 -4.75 -12.29
CA TYR A 257 -3.27 -3.44 -12.60
C TYR A 257 -4.39 -3.55 -13.64
N LEU A 258 -4.10 -4.12 -14.82
CA LEU A 258 -5.06 -4.17 -15.92
C LEU A 258 -6.22 -5.14 -15.65
N PHE A 259 -5.95 -6.25 -14.97
CA PHE A 259 -6.90 -7.36 -14.79
C PHE A 259 -7.10 -7.74 -13.32
N GLY A 260 -6.75 -6.87 -12.37
CA GLY A 260 -6.85 -7.15 -10.93
C GLY A 260 -8.26 -7.26 -10.36
N PHE A 261 -9.22 -6.52 -10.91
CA PHE A 261 -10.61 -6.46 -10.41
C PHE A 261 -10.72 -6.25 -8.89
N GLY A 262 -9.93 -5.33 -8.32
CA GLY A 262 -9.97 -5.04 -6.88
C GLY A 262 -9.32 -6.11 -5.98
N THR A 263 -8.80 -7.20 -6.54
CA THR A 263 -8.11 -8.24 -5.75
C THR A 263 -6.69 -7.84 -5.35
N THR A 264 -6.23 -6.67 -5.78
CA THR A 264 -4.93 -6.09 -5.43
C THR A 264 -5.10 -4.60 -5.09
N SER A 265 -4.17 -4.03 -4.32
CA SER A 265 -4.24 -2.62 -3.88
C SER A 265 -4.02 -1.59 -4.99
N ILE A 266 -3.52 -2.02 -6.16
CA ILE A 266 -3.13 -1.13 -7.25
C ILE A 266 -4.23 -0.92 -8.30
N SER A 267 -5.32 -1.68 -8.28
CA SER A 267 -6.44 -1.51 -9.21
C SER A 267 -7.78 -1.76 -8.56
N THR A 268 -8.75 -0.91 -8.88
CA THR A 268 -10.14 -1.08 -8.47
C THR A 268 -10.90 -1.96 -9.46
N ILE A 269 -12.07 -2.45 -9.05
CA ILE A 269 -12.97 -3.23 -9.91
C ILE A 269 -13.31 -2.45 -11.20
N SER A 270 -13.63 -1.16 -11.08
CA SER A 270 -14.05 -0.34 -12.21
C SER A 270 -12.93 -0.05 -13.20
N ILE A 271 -11.70 0.16 -12.72
CA ILE A 271 -10.52 0.39 -13.56
C ILE A 271 -10.16 -0.87 -14.33
N SER A 272 -10.04 -2.03 -13.66
CA SER A 272 -9.77 -3.29 -14.36
C SER A 272 -10.87 -3.69 -15.33
N LEU A 273 -12.14 -3.43 -14.99
CA LEU A 273 -13.24 -3.64 -15.91
C LEU A 273 -13.10 -2.75 -17.16
N ALA A 274 -12.74 -1.48 -16.98
CA ALA A 274 -12.57 -0.55 -18.09
C ALA A 274 -11.42 -0.97 -19.02
N PHE A 275 -10.25 -1.36 -18.49
CA PHE A 275 -9.15 -1.89 -19.29
C PHE A 275 -9.51 -3.19 -19.99
N THR A 276 -10.21 -4.10 -19.31
CA THR A 276 -10.66 -5.38 -19.87
C THR A 276 -11.59 -5.16 -21.06
N LEU A 277 -12.62 -4.31 -20.88
CA LEU A 277 -13.54 -3.98 -21.95
C LEU A 277 -12.86 -3.21 -23.07
N LEU A 278 -11.93 -2.30 -22.75
CA LEU A 278 -11.18 -1.56 -23.77
C LEU A 278 -10.36 -2.51 -24.64
N LEU A 279 -9.68 -3.50 -24.05
CA LEU A 279 -8.94 -4.53 -24.79
C LEU A 279 -9.87 -5.33 -25.71
N ILE A 280 -11.00 -5.81 -25.21
CA ILE A 280 -11.94 -6.61 -26.00
C ILE A 280 -12.53 -5.79 -27.16
N PHE A 281 -13.00 -4.57 -26.88
CA PHE A 281 -13.66 -3.73 -27.88
C PHE A 281 -12.70 -3.12 -28.89
N THR A 282 -11.43 -2.89 -28.57
CA THR A 282 -10.42 -2.52 -29.57
C THR A 282 -10.23 -3.64 -30.59
N GLY A 283 -10.35 -4.92 -30.20
CA GLY A 283 -10.34 -6.04 -31.13
C GLY A 283 -11.53 -6.02 -32.12
N ILE A 284 -12.75 -5.82 -31.60
CA ILE A 284 -13.97 -5.68 -32.42
C ILE A 284 -13.86 -4.46 -33.34
N TYR A 285 -13.38 -3.33 -32.82
CA TYR A 285 -13.24 -2.09 -33.55
C TYR A 285 -12.21 -2.23 -34.67
N ALA A 286 -11.07 -2.87 -34.39
CA ALA A 286 -10.05 -3.15 -35.40
C ALA A 286 -10.61 -4.02 -36.52
N GLY A 287 -11.27 -5.13 -36.17
CA GLY A 287 -11.78 -6.08 -37.16
C GLY A 287 -12.88 -5.49 -38.05
N SER A 288 -13.86 -4.81 -37.45
CA SER A 288 -14.93 -4.15 -38.19
C SER A 288 -14.44 -3.00 -39.07
N SER A 289 -13.41 -2.26 -38.65
CA SER A 289 -12.76 -1.24 -39.48
C SER A 289 -12.04 -1.86 -40.68
N LEU A 290 -11.34 -2.97 -40.48
CA LEU A 290 -10.65 -3.69 -41.55
C LEU A 290 -11.62 -4.29 -42.56
N ALA A 291 -12.72 -4.88 -42.11
CA ALA A 291 -13.78 -5.39 -42.98
C ALA A 291 -14.40 -4.25 -43.81
N SER A 292 -14.69 -3.11 -43.18
CA SER A 292 -15.20 -1.91 -43.85
C SER A 292 -14.22 -1.39 -44.93
N ALA A 293 -12.91 -1.41 -44.66
CA ALA A 293 -11.88 -0.97 -45.60
C ALA A 293 -11.79 -1.86 -46.85
N ARG A 294 -12.08 -3.15 -46.71
CA ARG A 294 -12.04 -4.14 -47.81
C ARG A 294 -13.29 -4.08 -48.67
N SER A 295 -14.46 -3.80 -48.07
CA SER A 295 -15.74 -3.78 -48.78
C SER A 295 -15.88 -2.63 -49.78
N GLY A 296 -15.15 -1.52 -49.62
CA GLY A 296 -15.18 -0.37 -50.55
C GLY A 296 -14.54 -0.60 -51.92
N LYS A 297 -14.21 -1.85 -52.28
CA LYS A 297 -13.69 -2.26 -53.59
C LYS A 297 -14.75 -2.87 -54.52
N ARG A 298 -15.98 -3.06 -54.05
CA ARG A 298 -17.08 -3.61 -54.85
C ARG A 298 -18.09 -2.53 -55.19
#